data_AF-T1BTQ2-F1
#
_entry.id   AF-T1BTQ2-F1
#
_cell.length_a   1.000
_cell.length_b   1.000
_cell.length_c   1.000
_cell.angle_alpha   90.00
_cell.angle_beta   90.00
_cell.angle_gamma   90.00
#
_symmetry.space_group_name_H-M   'P 1'
#
loop_
_entity.id
_entity.type
_entity.pdbx_description
1 polymer ?
#
loop_
_entity_poly.entity_id
_entity_poly.type
_entity_poly.pdbx_seq_one_letter_code
_entity_poly.pdbx_strand_id
1 'polypeptide(L)'
;MPSRLGVPLSRLYVPDIQQAVIERGIVAEISGATIWRWLSEDAIKPWRHRSWIFPRDPAFEAKAARVLDLYAQQWEGKPLGKRDFVISSDEKTSIQARVRRHETMAAAPTT
;
A
#
# COMPACT_ATOMS: atom_id res chain seq x y z
N MET A 1 3.19 13.59 -12.30
CA MET A 1 2.86 12.21 -11.90
C MET A 1 3.53 11.90 -10.57
N PRO A 2 2.82 11.24 -9.63
CA PRO A 2 3.34 10.91 -8.28
C PRO A 2 4.67 10.15 -8.30
N SER A 3 4.88 9.31 -9.32
CA SER A 3 6.13 8.62 -9.59
C SER A 3 7.34 9.54 -9.79
N ARG A 4 7.13 10.80 -10.20
CA ARG A 4 8.21 11.80 -10.34
C ARG A 4 8.51 12.55 -9.05
N LEU A 5 7.68 12.39 -8.02
CA LEU A 5 7.82 13.04 -6.72
C LEU A 5 8.45 12.12 -5.67
N GLY A 6 8.68 10.84 -6.00
CA GLY A 6 9.24 9.85 -5.05
C GLY A 6 8.33 9.51 -3.87
N VAL A 7 7.07 9.94 -3.89
CA VAL A 7 6.10 9.71 -2.81
C VAL A 7 5.05 8.66 -3.19
N PRO A 8 4.56 7.84 -2.23
CA PRO A 8 3.47 6.91 -2.48
C PRO A 8 2.21 7.62 -3.01
N LEU A 9 1.53 7.01 -3.99
CA LEU A 9 0.25 7.49 -4.54
C LEU A 9 -0.80 7.75 -3.45
N SER A 10 -0.81 6.92 -2.40
CA SER A 10 -1.72 7.02 -1.26
C SER A 10 -1.49 8.24 -0.37
N ARG A 11 -0.38 8.97 -0.56
CA ARG A 11 0.00 10.11 0.27
C ARG A 11 -0.22 11.47 -0.40
N LEU A 12 -0.75 11.49 -1.62
CA LEU A 12 -1.12 12.74 -2.30
C LEU A 12 -2.56 13.13 -1.99
N TYR A 13 -2.69 14.16 -1.17
CA TYR A 13 -3.95 14.83 -0.84
C TYR A 13 -3.95 16.25 -1.41
N VAL A 14 -5.08 16.95 -1.25
CA VAL A 14 -5.27 18.32 -1.75
C VAL A 14 -4.17 19.30 -1.30
N PRO A 15 -3.69 19.28 -0.03
CA PRO A 15 -2.60 20.18 0.39
C PRO A 15 -1.28 19.91 -0.35
N ASP A 16 -0.96 18.64 -0.62
CA ASP A 16 0.27 18.27 -1.34
C ASP A 16 0.22 18.77 -2.79
N ILE A 17 -0.96 18.71 -3.41
CA ILE A 17 -1.20 19.25 -4.75
C ILE A 17 -1.03 20.77 -4.71
N GLN A 18 -1.68 21.46 -3.78
CA GLN A 18 -1.58 22.90 -3.62
C GLN A 18 -0.12 23.36 -3.50
N GLN A 19 0.64 22.74 -2.61
CA GLN A 19 2.06 23.04 -2.42
C GLN A 19 2.84 22.84 -3.72
N ALA A 20 2.65 21.70 -4.40
CA ALA A 20 3.35 21.40 -5.64
C ALA A 20 3.02 22.38 -6.78
N VAL A 21 1.77 22.88 -6.87
CA VAL A 21 1.38 23.83 -7.93
C VAL A 21 2.02 25.20 -7.70
N ILE A 22 2.16 25.61 -6.43
CA ILE A 22 2.84 26.85 -6.02
C ILE A 22 4.36 26.73 -6.22
N GLU A 23 4.99 25.66 -5.74
CA GLU A 23 6.44 25.44 -5.87
C GLU A 23 6.90 25.38 -7.33
N ARG A 24 6.02 24.92 -8.23
CA ARG A 24 6.28 24.85 -9.67
C ARG A 24 5.99 26.16 -10.39
N GLY A 25 5.52 27.20 -9.69
CA GLY A 25 5.22 28.50 -10.26
C GLY A 25 4.06 28.52 -11.24
N ILE A 26 3.16 27.52 -11.19
CA ILE A 26 2.01 27.45 -12.10
C ILE A 26 0.96 28.50 -11.70
N VAL A 27 0.80 28.72 -10.39
CA VAL A 27 -0.06 29.77 -9.81
C VAL A 27 0.64 30.37 -8.59
N ALA A 28 0.38 31.65 -8.31
CA ALA A 28 0.88 32.31 -7.11
C ALA A 28 0.12 31.87 -5.84
N GLU A 29 -1.20 31.65 -5.96
CA GLU A 29 -2.06 31.18 -4.89
C GLU A 29 -3.23 30.38 -5.48
N ILE A 30 -3.67 29.35 -4.76
CA ILE A 30 -4.88 28.60 -5.09
C ILE A 30 -5.48 27.99 -3.83
N SER A 31 -6.81 28.02 -3.71
CA SER A 31 -7.49 27.39 -2.59
C SER A 31 -7.60 25.87 -2.77
N GLY A 32 -7.54 25.12 -1.67
CA GLY A 32 -7.80 23.68 -1.68
C GLY A 32 -9.20 23.32 -2.21
N ALA A 33 -10.20 24.19 -2.01
CA ALA A 33 -11.56 23.99 -2.55
C ALA A 33 -11.59 24.06 -4.09
N THR A 34 -10.81 24.97 -4.69
CA THR A 34 -10.67 25.07 -6.15
C THR A 34 -10.03 23.80 -6.72
N ILE A 35 -8.96 23.33 -6.09
CA ILE A 35 -8.29 22.08 -6.47
C ILE A 35 -9.25 20.90 -6.36
N TRP A 36 -9.99 20.81 -5.26
CA TRP A 36 -10.97 19.73 -5.05
C TRP A 36 -12.07 19.74 -6.11
N ARG A 37 -12.56 20.93 -6.48
CA ARG A 37 -13.56 21.10 -7.54
C ARG A 37 -13.04 20.60 -8.89
N TRP A 38 -11.85 21.02 -9.32
CA TRP A 38 -11.25 20.57 -10.59
C TRP A 38 -11.03 19.05 -10.62
N LEU A 39 -10.47 18.50 -9.54
CA LEU A 39 -10.28 17.05 -9.42
C LEU A 39 -11.60 16.29 -9.43
N SER A 40 -12.67 16.87 -8.88
CA SER A 40 -14.00 16.26 -8.91
C SER A 40 -14.63 16.26 -10.31
N GLU A 41 -14.43 17.33 -11.06
CA GLU A 41 -14.95 17.51 -12.43
C GLU A 41 -14.32 16.51 -13.40
N ASP A 42 -13.00 16.28 -13.27
CA ASP A 42 -12.26 15.31 -14.08
C ASP A 42 -12.36 13.86 -13.54
N ALA A 43 -13.17 13.62 -12.50
CA ALA A 43 -13.27 12.36 -11.77
C ALA A 43 -11.92 11.81 -11.24
N ILE A 44 -10.90 12.66 -11.11
CA ILE A 44 -9.57 12.31 -10.61
C ILE A 44 -9.62 12.31 -9.09
N LYS A 45 -9.57 11.13 -8.47
CA LYS A 45 -9.53 10.97 -7.01
C LYS A 45 -8.28 10.18 -6.59
N PRO A 46 -7.10 10.82 -6.52
CA PRO A 46 -5.83 10.15 -6.22
C PRO A 46 -5.89 9.34 -4.91
N TRP A 47 -6.58 9.88 -3.90
CA TRP A 47 -6.83 9.26 -2.60
C TRP A 47 -7.89 8.14 -2.60
N ARG A 48 -8.68 7.98 -3.67
CA ARG A 48 -9.63 6.85 -3.83
C ARG A 48 -9.07 5.70 -4.67
N HIS A 49 -7.97 5.90 -5.40
CA HIS A 49 -7.31 4.81 -6.10
C HIS A 49 -6.59 3.91 -5.09
N ARG A 50 -7.35 3.03 -4.44
CA ARG A 50 -6.78 1.85 -3.79
C ARG A 50 -6.26 0.94 -4.88
N SER A 51 -4.94 0.92 -5.07
CA SER A 51 -4.25 0.09 -6.08
C SER A 51 -4.38 -1.42 -5.84
N TRP A 52 -5.12 -1.84 -4.80
CA TRP A 52 -5.02 -3.18 -4.22
C TRP A 52 -6.34 -3.94 -4.05
N ILE A 53 -7.49 -3.41 -4.47
CA ILE A 53 -8.77 -4.10 -4.16
C ILE A 53 -9.16 -5.14 -5.21
N PHE A 54 -8.85 -4.92 -6.49
CA PHE A 54 -9.36 -5.78 -7.56
C PHE A 54 -8.23 -6.48 -8.31
N PRO A 55 -8.15 -7.83 -8.25
CA PRO A 55 -7.24 -8.58 -9.09
C PRO A 55 -7.63 -8.40 -10.56
N ARG A 56 -6.71 -7.80 -11.34
CA ARG A 56 -6.89 -7.56 -12.77
C ARG A 56 -6.32 -8.68 -13.64
N ASP A 57 -5.51 -9.54 -13.05
CA ASP A 57 -4.92 -10.70 -13.71
C ASP A 57 -5.88 -11.89 -13.57
N PRO A 58 -6.37 -12.49 -14.66
CA PRO A 58 -7.22 -13.68 -14.60
C PRO A 58 -6.56 -14.85 -13.85
N ALA A 59 -5.23 -14.91 -13.82
CA ALA A 59 -4.45 -15.91 -13.10
C ALA A 59 -4.02 -15.45 -11.69
N PHE A 60 -4.58 -14.35 -11.18
CA PHE A 60 -4.19 -13.77 -9.89
C PHE A 60 -4.23 -14.79 -8.76
N GLU A 61 -5.33 -15.54 -8.62
CA GLU A 61 -5.50 -16.51 -7.55
C GLU A 61 -4.41 -17.59 -7.58
N ALA A 62 -4.17 -18.18 -8.75
CA ALA A 62 -3.15 -19.20 -8.93
C ALA A 62 -1.74 -18.66 -8.63
N LYS A 63 -1.42 -17.42 -9.03
CA LYS A 63 -0.14 -16.77 -8.76
C LYS A 63 0.01 -16.41 -7.28
N ALA A 64 -1.05 -15.91 -6.65
CA ALA A 64 -1.08 -15.54 -5.24
C ALA A 64 -0.94 -16.78 -4.34
N ALA A 65 -1.63 -17.88 -4.67
CA ALA A 65 -1.55 -19.15 -3.96
C ALA A 65 -0.09 -19.64 -3.84
N ARG A 66 0.69 -19.60 -4.92
CA ARG A 66 2.11 -20.00 -4.90
C ARG A 66 2.96 -19.16 -3.94
N VAL A 67 2.66 -17.86 -3.82
CA VAL A 67 3.34 -16.98 -2.87
C VAL A 67 2.92 -17.31 -1.44
N LEU A 68 1.64 -17.56 -1.20
CA LEU A 68 1.11 -17.95 0.10
C LEU A 68 1.68 -19.31 0.57
N ASP A 69 1.80 -20.28 -0.34
CA ASP A 69 2.41 -21.58 -0.06
C ASP A 69 3.86 -21.41 0.42
N LEU A 70 4.64 -20.55 -0.23
CA LEU A 70 6.01 -20.26 0.18
C LEU A 70 6.07 -19.66 1.61
N TYR A 71 5.15 -18.76 1.96
CA TYR A 71 5.03 -18.25 3.34
C TYR A 71 4.59 -19.32 4.34
N ALA A 72 3.78 -20.29 3.90
CA ALA A 72 3.39 -21.47 4.68
C ALA A 72 4.48 -22.56 4.70
N GLN A 73 5.68 -22.27 4.21
CA GLN A 73 6.80 -23.21 4.09
C GLN A 73 6.49 -24.43 3.21
N GLN A 74 5.73 -24.24 2.14
CA GLN A 74 5.40 -25.25 1.15
C GLN A 74 5.82 -24.82 -0.27
N TRP A 75 6.25 -25.79 -1.07
CA TRP A 75 6.49 -25.62 -2.50
C TRP A 75 5.95 -26.83 -3.26
N GLU A 76 5.06 -26.60 -4.22
CA GLU A 76 4.42 -27.67 -5.03
C GLU A 76 3.84 -28.80 -4.16
N GLY A 77 3.20 -28.44 -3.04
CA GLY A 77 2.59 -29.37 -2.10
C GLY A 77 3.58 -30.14 -1.21
N LYS A 78 4.87 -29.76 -1.20
CA LYS A 78 5.90 -30.37 -0.35
C LYS A 78 6.43 -29.37 0.67
N PRO A 79 6.73 -29.80 1.91
CA PRO A 79 7.33 -28.92 2.90
C PRO A 79 8.76 -28.52 2.48
N LEU A 80 9.12 -27.27 2.74
CA LEU A 80 10.49 -26.78 2.58
C LEU A 80 11.43 -27.47 3.59
N GLY A 81 12.64 -27.78 3.15
CA GLY A 81 13.67 -28.39 3.96
C GLY A 81 14.37 -27.42 4.89
N LYS A 82 15.16 -27.94 5.84
CA LYS A 82 15.90 -27.14 6.84
C LYS A 82 16.96 -26.20 6.25
N ARG A 83 17.28 -26.35 4.96
CA ARG A 83 18.28 -25.55 4.23
C ARG A 83 17.64 -24.70 3.13
N ASP A 84 16.32 -24.72 3.02
CA ASP A 84 15.59 -23.90 2.07
C ASP A 84 15.23 -22.57 2.72
N PHE A 85 15.39 -21.48 1.97
CA PHE A 85 15.11 -20.13 2.45
C PHE A 85 14.19 -19.41 1.48
N VAL A 86 13.17 -18.76 2.00
CA VAL A 86 12.29 -17.88 1.24
C VAL A 86 12.76 -16.45 1.46
N ILE A 87 13.08 -15.76 0.37
CA ILE A 87 13.54 -14.37 0.39
C ILE A 87 12.52 -13.53 -0.39
N SER A 88 11.95 -12.53 0.27
CA SER A 88 11.01 -11.59 -0.35
C SER A 88 11.71 -10.25 -0.61
N SER A 89 11.72 -9.79 -1.86
CA SER A 89 12.32 -8.50 -2.25
C SER A 89 11.34 -7.33 -2.23
N ASP A 90 10.02 -7.58 -2.23
CA ASP A 90 8.95 -6.57 -2.06
C ASP A 90 8.36 -6.63 -0.64
N GLU A 91 9.15 -7.03 0.37
CA GLU A 91 8.67 -6.94 1.75
C GLU A 91 8.45 -5.46 2.11
N LYS A 92 7.23 -4.98 1.85
CA LYS A 92 6.70 -3.82 2.56
C LYS A 92 6.62 -4.24 4.01
N THR A 93 7.50 -3.67 4.82
CA THR A 93 7.62 -3.81 6.28
C THR A 93 6.34 -3.51 7.08
N SER A 94 5.21 -3.27 6.41
CA SER A 94 3.89 -2.96 6.97
C SER A 94 2.82 -4.03 6.72
N ILE A 95 3.12 -5.19 6.10
CA ILE A 95 2.23 -6.37 6.15
C ILE A 95 2.59 -7.15 7.42
N GLN A 96 1.93 -6.82 8.52
CA GLN A 96 2.07 -7.62 9.74
C GLN A 96 1.18 -8.86 9.66
N ALA A 97 1.68 -9.91 9.02
CA ALA A 97 1.28 -11.28 9.35
C ALA A 97 2.26 -11.85 10.40
N ARG A 98 2.35 -11.18 11.55
CA ARG A 98 3.13 -11.69 12.68
C ARG A 98 2.24 -12.66 13.46
N VAL A 99 2.56 -13.95 13.41
CA VAL A 99 2.10 -14.90 14.43
C VAL A 99 2.57 -14.37 15.78
N ARG A 100 1.64 -14.15 16.72
CA ARG A 100 2.01 -13.68 18.06
C ARG A 100 2.80 -14.79 18.74
N ARG A 101 4.05 -14.50 19.15
CA ARG A 101 4.86 -15.42 19.98
C ARG A 101 4.32 -15.55 21.41
N HIS A 102 3.41 -14.66 21.82
CA HIS A 102 2.84 -14.62 23.16
C HIS A 102 1.30 -14.51 23.08
N GLU A 103 0.63 -15.12 24.06
CA GLU A 103 -0.82 -15.04 24.19
C GLU A 103 -1.29 -13.61 24.49
N THR A 104 -2.52 -13.30 24.09
CA THR A 104 -3.14 -11.99 24.37
C THR A 104 -3.54 -11.93 25.84
N MET A 105 -2.94 -11.03 26.60
CA MET A 105 -3.31 -10.79 28.00
C MET A 105 -4.24 -9.59 28.12
N ALA A 106 -5.18 -9.65 29.08
CA ALA A 106 -6.09 -8.55 29.40
C ALA A 106 -5.32 -7.39 30.05
N ALA A 107 -5.80 -6.16 29.83
CA ALA A 107 -5.21 -4.97 30.45
C ALA A 107 -5.40 -5.01 31.97
N ALA A 108 -4.31 -4.78 32.72
CA ALA A 108 -4.36 -4.63 34.17
C ALA A 108 -4.71 -3.18 34.55
N PRO A 109 -5.47 -2.95 35.62
CA PRO A 109 -5.77 -1.61 36.09
C PRO A 109 -4.49 -0.90 36.54
N THR A 110 -4.37 0.38 36.19
CA THR A 110 -3.34 1.26 36.74
C THR A 110 -3.74 1.64 38.17
N THR A 111 -2.86 1.35 39.14
CA THR A 111 -3.00 1.83 40.53
C THR A 111 -2.66 3.31 40.62
#